data_AF-A0A9D1TSW3-F1
#
_entry.id   AF-A0A9D1TSW3-F1
#
_cell.length_a   1.000
_cell.length_b   1.000
_cell.length_c   1.000
_cell.angle_alpha   90.00
_cell.angle_beta   90.00
_cell.angle_gamma   90.00
#
_symmetry.space_group_name_H-M   'P 1'
#
loop_
_entity.id
_entity.type
_entity.pdbx_description
1 polymer ?
#
loop_
_entity_poly.entity_id
_entity_poly.type
_entity_poly.pdbx_seq_one_letter_code
_entity_poly.pdbx_strand_id
1 'polypeptide(L)' 'MRAVDAVYTRIKELLSEKKMTMYMLAKRSGVPFSTISTMTRSKTVTLATIYGICEGFGMTLKEFFDSPLFARAAITD' A
#
# COMPACT_ATOMS: atom_id res chain seq x y z
N MET A 1 -3.17 14.87 -2.09
CA MET A 1 -3.27 13.63 -2.89
C MET A 1 -4.41 12.79 -2.31
N ARG A 2 -5.05 11.89 -3.08
CA ARG A 2 -6.09 11.04 -2.48
C ARG A 2 -5.46 10.00 -1.56
N ALA A 3 -6.19 9.54 -0.54
CA ALA A 3 -5.71 8.51 0.38
C ALA A 3 -5.24 7.22 -0.36
N VAL A 4 -5.95 6.82 -1.43
CA VAL A 4 -5.55 5.67 -2.27
C VAL A 4 -4.19 5.90 -2.96
N ASP A 5 -3.93 7.12 -3.41
CA ASP A 5 -2.64 7.47 -4.03
C ASP A 5 -1.49 7.44 -3.01
N ALA A 6 -1.76 7.85 -1.77
CA ALA A 6 -0.81 7.75 -0.65
C ALA A 6 -0.48 6.28 -0.32
N VAL A 7 -1.50 5.42 -0.23
CA VAL A 7 -1.33 3.96 -0.02
C VAL A 7 -0.47 3.35 -1.13
N TYR A 8 -0.79 3.64 -2.40
CA TYR A 8 0.00 3.12 -3.53
C TYR A 8 1.45 3.63 -3.52
N THR A 9 1.65 4.90 -3.16
CA THR A 9 2.98 5.49 -3.04
C THR A 9 3.78 4.82 -1.93
N ARG A 10 3.17 4.60 -0.76
CA ARG A 10 3.79 3.89 0.36
C ARG A 10 4.23 2.47 -0.01
N ILE A 11 3.41 1.76 -0.79
CA ILE A 11 3.75 0.42 -1.29
C ILE A 11 5.01 0.48 -2.16
N LYS A 12 5.11 1.44 -3.07
CA LYS A 12 6.30 1.58 -3.94
C LYS A 12 7.57 1.89 -3.15
N GLU A 13 7.48 2.75 -2.12
CA GLU A 13 8.61 3.02 -1.21
C GLU A 13 9.08 1.73 -0.54
N LEU A 14 8.17 0.99 0.09
CA LEU A 14 8.48 -0.25 0.79
C LEU A 14 9.03 -1.35 -0.14
N LEU A 15 8.53 -1.43 -1.38
CA LEU A 15 9.08 -2.32 -2.40
C LEU A 15 10.54 -1.98 -2.71
N SER A 16 10.87 -0.68 -2.84
CA SER A 16 12.23 -0.22 -3.09
C SER A 16 13.15 -0.48 -1.88
N GLU A 17 12.72 -0.11 -0.68
CA GLU A 17 13.46 -0.30 0.58
C GLU A 17 13.77 -1.78 0.84
N LYS A 18 12.81 -2.67 0.62
CA LYS A 18 12.96 -4.11 0.84
C LYS A 18 13.50 -4.87 -0.38
N LYS A 19 13.88 -4.18 -1.47
CA LYS A 19 14.31 -4.77 -2.76
C LYS A 19 13.36 -5.87 -3.26
N MET A 20 12.06 -5.64 -3.10
CA MET A 20 11.00 -6.60 -3.44
C MET A 20 10.26 -6.13 -4.69
N THR A 21 9.85 -7.07 -5.54
CA THR A 21 9.01 -6.74 -6.70
C THR A 21 7.54 -6.73 -6.31
N MET A 22 6.71 -5.98 -7.05
CA MET A 22 5.26 -5.98 -6.83
C MET A 22 4.64 -7.37 -7.04
N TYR A 23 5.23 -8.20 -7.91
CA TYR A 23 4.85 -9.61 -8.08
C TYR A 23 5.11 -10.44 -6.81
N MET A 24 6.30 -10.29 -6.21
CA MET A 24 6.62 -10.94 -4.94
C MET A 24 5.67 -10.50 -3.82
N LEU A 25 5.33 -9.20 -3.76
CA LEU A 25 4.34 -8.69 -2.82
C LEU A 25 3.00 -9.38 -3.01
N ALA A 26 2.46 -9.39 -4.24
CA ALA A 26 1.18 -10.01 -4.55
C ALA A 26 1.11 -11.49 -4.11
N LYS A 27 2.20 -12.23 -4.33
CA LYS A 27 2.30 -13.64 -3.91
C LYS A 27 2.30 -13.79 -2.39
N ARG A 28 2.92 -12.88 -1.65
CA ARG A 28 3.04 -12.93 -0.18
C ARG A 28 1.80 -12.37 0.53
N SER A 29 1.15 -11.37 -0.04
CA SER A 29 0.03 -10.65 0.57
C SER A 29 -1.33 -11.32 0.36
N GLY A 30 -1.42 -12.27 -0.57
CA GLY A 30 -2.71 -12.80 -1.03
C GLY A 30 -3.55 -11.80 -1.82
N VAL A 31 -3.02 -10.59 -2.09
CA VAL A 31 -3.69 -9.56 -2.87
C VAL A 31 -3.30 -9.72 -4.34
N PRO A 32 -4.27 -9.82 -5.28
CA PRO A 32 -3.96 -9.99 -6.69
C PRO A 32 -3.06 -8.87 -7.23
N PHE A 33 -2.12 -9.22 -8.09
CA PHE A 33 -1.22 -8.25 -8.74
C PHE A 33 -2.00 -7.16 -9.49
N SER A 34 -3.10 -7.51 -10.15
CA SER A 34 -3.99 -6.56 -10.84
C SER A 34 -4.59 -5.56 -9.86
N THR A 35 -5.00 -6.00 -8.67
CA THR A 35 -5.52 -5.12 -7.62
C THR A 35 -4.47 -4.10 -7.18
N ILE A 36 -3.22 -4.53 -6.93
CA ILE A 36 -2.15 -3.62 -6.50
C ILE A 36 -1.76 -2.65 -7.63
N SER A 37 -1.59 -3.15 -8.84
CA SER A 37 -1.11 -2.36 -9.99
C SER A 37 -2.14 -1.37 -10.55
N THR A 38 -3.43 -1.63 -10.37
CA THR A 38 -4.52 -0.74 -10.84
C THR A 38 -5.19 0.05 -9.71
N MET A 39 -4.72 -0.10 -8.46
CA MET A 39 -5.33 0.51 -7.27
C MET A 39 -5.58 2.02 -7.38
N THR A 40 -4.70 2.78 -8.02
CA THR A 40 -4.87 4.23 -8.20
C THR A 40 -6.05 4.61 -9.12
N ARG A 41 -6.54 3.68 -9.94
CA ARG A 41 -7.76 3.88 -10.75
C ARG A 41 -9.03 3.76 -9.92
N SER A 42 -8.95 3.11 -8.77
CA SER A 42 -10.06 3.00 -7.82
C SER A 42 -10.18 4.27 -6.97
N LYS A 43 -11.39 4.56 -6.49
CA LYS A 43 -11.65 5.64 -5.53
C LYS A 43 -11.40 5.20 -4.08
N THR A 44 -11.42 3.90 -3.82
CA THR A 44 -11.31 3.32 -2.49
C THR A 44 -10.38 2.12 -2.49
N VAL A 45 -9.86 1.81 -1.29
CA VAL A 45 -9.14 0.58 -0.98
C VAL A 45 -9.70 0.07 0.35
N THR A 46 -9.87 -1.25 0.49
CA THR A 46 -10.40 -1.82 1.74
C THR A 46 -9.28 -2.04 2.75
N LEU A 47 -9.62 -1.96 4.04
CA LEU A 47 -8.66 -2.25 5.10
C LEU A 47 -8.13 -3.69 5.02
N ALA A 48 -8.96 -4.64 4.56
CA ALA A 48 -8.53 -6.02 4.33
C ALA A 48 -7.42 -6.13 3.27
N THR A 49 -7.51 -5.36 2.18
CA THR A 49 -6.45 -5.29 1.16
C THR A 49 -5.16 -4.71 1.74
N ILE A 50 -5.26 -3.62 2.52
CA ILE A 50 -4.09 -3.01 3.17
C ILE A 50 -3.47 -3.98 4.17
N TYR A 51 -4.30 -4.68 4.96
CA TYR A 51 -3.84 -5.69 5.90
C TYR A 51 -3.07 -6.81 5.20
N GLY A 52 -3.61 -7.37 4.11
CA GLY A 52 -2.88 -8.37 3.31
C GLY A 52 -1.54 -7.84 2.79
N ILE A 53 -1.49 -6.59 2.34
CA ILE A 53 -0.23 -5.93 1.92
C ILE A 53 0.76 -5.84 3.09
N CYS A 54 0.29 -5.47 4.29
CA CYS A 54 1.11 -5.41 5.51
C CYS A 54 1.69 -6.79 5.85
N GLU A 55 0.87 -7.85 5.80
CA GLU A 55 1.32 -9.24 5.95
C GLU A 55 2.39 -9.59 4.91
N GLY A 56 2.19 -9.19 3.64
CA GLY A 56 3.17 -9.41 2.57
C GLY A 56 4.52 -8.71 2.80
N PHE A 57 4.53 -7.61 3.56
CA PHE A 57 5.74 -6.89 3.97
C PHE A 57 6.30 -7.33 5.33
N GLY A 58 5.56 -8.15 6.08
CA GLY A 58 5.88 -8.57 7.45
C GLY A 58 5.86 -7.41 8.44
N MET A 59 4.83 -6.55 8.35
CA MET A 59 4.65 -5.39 9.24
C MET A 59 3.20 -5.24 9.67
N THR A 60 2.98 -4.44 10.70
CA THR A 60 1.65 -4.08 11.20
C THR A 60 1.03 -2.93 10.41
N LEU A 61 -0.30 -2.78 10.52
CA LEU A 61 -1.00 -1.61 9.97
C LEU A 61 -0.46 -0.29 10.54
N LYS A 62 -0.09 -0.28 11.83
CA LYS A 62 0.46 0.91 12.49
C LYS A 62 1.76 1.35 11.80
N GLU A 63 2.69 0.43 11.57
CA GLU A 63 3.96 0.71 10.90
C GLU A 63 3.76 1.12 9.43
N PHE A 64 2.77 0.54 8.76
CA PHE A 64 2.45 0.93 7.38
C PHE A 64 1.99 2.40 7.29
N PHE A 65 1.08 2.80 8.18
CA PHE A 65 0.53 4.15 8.23
C PHE A 65 1.41 5.18 8.95
N ASP A 66 2.48 4.76 9.60
CA ASP A 66 3.51 5.63 10.18
C ASP A 66 4.40 6.21 9.08
N SER A 67 3.83 7.09 8.26
CA SER A 67 4.50 7.78 7.16
C SER A 67 3.94 9.19 6.96
N PRO A 68 4.79 10.18 6.61
CA PRO A 68 4.35 11.53 6.28
C PRO A 68 3.31 11.60 5.15
N LEU A 69 3.22 10.56 4.30
CA LEU A 69 2.21 10.44 3.25
C LEU A 69 0.77 10.46 3.80
N PHE A 70 0.59 10.09 5.07
CA PHE A 70 -0.71 10.05 5.75
C PHE A 70 -0.96 11.25 6.67
N ALA A 71 -0.10 12.28 6.61
CA ALA A 71 -0.33 13.52 7.36
C ALA A 71 -1.55 14.27 6.82
N ARG A 72 -2.28 14.96 7.70
CA ARG A 72 -3.50 15.72 7.35
C ARG A 72 -3.28 16.74 6.23
N ALA A 73 -2.10 17.35 6.14
CA ALA A 73 -1.78 18.31 5.09
C ALA A 73 -1.48 17.67 3.72
N ALA A 74 -1.16 16.37 3.69
CA ALA A 74 -0.79 15.65 2.47
C ALA A 74 -2.01 15.03 1.75
N ILE A 75 -3.07 14.73 2.49
CA ILE A 75 -4.29 14.10 1.99
C ILE A 75 -5.40 15.13 1.83
N THR A 76 -6.13 15.06 0.72
CA THR A 76 -7.16 16.03 0.31
C THR A 76 -8.59 15.51 0.37
N ASP A 77 -8.79 14.31 0.90
CA ASP A 77 -10.08 13.58 0.97
C ASP A 77 -10.33 13.10 2.41
#